data_AF-A0A2M8L416-F1
#
_entry.id   AF-A0A2M8L416-F1
#
_cell.length_a   1.000
_cell.length_b   1.000
_cell.length_c   1.000
_cell.angle_alpha   90.00
_cell.angle_beta   90.00
_cell.angle_gamma   90.00
#
_symmetry.space_group_name_H-M   'P 1'
#
loop_
_entity.id
_entity.type
_entity.pdbx_description
1 polymer ?
#
loop_
_entity_poly.entity_id
_entity_poly.type
_entity_poly.pdbx_seq_one_letter_code
_entity_poly.pdbx_strand_id
1 'polypeptide(L)'
;MAGYENLLTYTQCEEIYDLTIEFCQRFLPGRENLRQREQMIQAARSAKQCIAEGASQKTSLKGYIKMLGISRGSLEELLKDYQDFARLRNISIWEKSDPRLKEMGERVKRVKRETGRYILPSSPSQ
;
A
#
# COMPACT_ATOMS: atom_id res chain seq x y z
N MET A 1 4.27 -26.47 -5.53
CA MET A 1 3.84 -25.41 -6.47
C MET A 1 3.92 -24.10 -5.75
N ALA A 2 4.70 -23.14 -6.25
CA ALA A 2 4.74 -21.81 -5.66
C ALA A 2 3.39 -21.12 -5.94
N GLY A 3 2.62 -20.85 -4.89
CA GLY A 3 1.36 -20.11 -4.97
C GLY A 3 1.59 -18.62 -5.25
N TYR A 4 0.51 -17.88 -5.50
CA TYR A 4 0.53 -16.42 -5.75
C TYR A 4 1.21 -15.63 -4.62
N GLU A 5 1.27 -16.20 -3.42
CA GLU A 5 1.98 -15.69 -2.25
C GLU A 5 3.48 -15.47 -2.50
N ASN A 6 4.06 -16.14 -3.50
CA ASN A 6 5.47 -15.96 -3.90
C ASN A 6 5.67 -14.89 -4.98
N LEU A 7 4.59 -14.28 -5.49
CA LEU A 7 4.71 -13.18 -6.44
C LEU A 7 5.20 -11.94 -5.70
N LEU A 8 6.31 -11.38 -6.18
CA LEU A 8 6.85 -10.13 -5.63
C LEU A 8 5.79 -9.03 -5.54
N THR A 9 4.93 -8.93 -6.56
CA THR A 9 3.84 -7.96 -6.62
C THR A 9 2.76 -8.21 -5.56
N TYR A 10 2.47 -9.47 -5.23
CA TYR A 10 1.54 -9.81 -4.14
C TYR A 10 2.13 -9.41 -2.79
N THR A 11 3.39 -9.81 -2.53
CA THR A 11 4.09 -9.44 -1.29
C THR A 11 4.16 -7.92 -1.12
N GLN A 12 4.47 -7.18 -2.19
CA GLN A 12 4.46 -5.71 -2.18
C GLN A 12 3.08 -5.12 -1.84
N CYS A 13 2.00 -5.68 -2.39
CA CYS A 13 0.65 -5.24 -2.06
C CYS A 13 0.28 -5.54 -0.60
N GLU A 14 0.82 -6.61 0.00
CA GLU A 14 0.67 -6.85 1.44
C GLU A 14 1.42 -5.79 2.27
N GLU A 15 2.65 -5.44 1.88
CA GLU A 15 3.39 -4.36 2.57
C GLU A 15 2.63 -3.03 2.49
N ILE A 16 2.11 -2.70 1.30
CA ILE A 16 1.30 -1.48 1.08
C ILE A 16 0.07 -1.51 1.98
N TYR A 17 -0.66 -2.63 2.02
CA TYR A 17 -1.86 -2.77 2.85
C TYR A 17 -1.58 -2.52 4.34
N ASP A 18 -0.56 -3.16 4.90
CA ASP A 18 -0.19 -3.00 6.30
C ASP A 18 0.26 -1.57 6.61
N LEU A 19 1.07 -0.97 5.72
CA LEU A 19 1.50 0.42 5.84
C LEU A 19 0.34 1.41 5.71
N THR A 20 -0.67 1.12 4.88
CA THR A 20 -1.87 1.94 4.76
C THR A 20 -2.71 1.89 6.03
N ILE A 21 -2.86 0.72 6.66
CA ILE A 21 -3.54 0.62 7.96
C ILE A 21 -2.83 1.51 8.99
N GLU A 22 -1.51 1.37 9.13
CA GLU A 22 -0.74 2.16 10.08
C GLU A 22 -0.80 3.66 9.78
N PHE A 23 -0.68 4.04 8.51
CA PHE A 23 -0.84 5.42 8.07
C PHE A 23 -2.20 5.99 8.47
N CYS A 24 -3.28 5.27 8.18
CA CYS A 24 -4.62 5.75 8.48
C CYS A 24 -4.89 5.84 9.99
N GLN A 25 -4.41 4.88 10.79
CA GLN A 25 -4.53 4.93 12.24
C GLN A 25 -3.82 6.15 12.82
N ARG A 26 -2.65 6.48 12.27
CA ARG A 26 -1.80 7.55 12.77
C ARG A 26 -2.21 8.95 12.29
N PHE A 27 -2.49 9.09 11.00
CA PHE A 27 -2.65 10.39 10.34
C PHE A 27 -4.09 10.74 10.00
N LEU A 28 -5.02 9.77 10.13
CA LEU A 28 -6.46 9.96 9.97
C LEU A 28 -7.26 9.37 11.17
N PRO A 29 -6.92 9.72 12.44
CA PRO A 29 -7.57 9.12 13.61
C PRO A 29 -9.02 9.61 13.80
N GLY A 30 -9.30 10.86 13.45
CA GLY A 30 -10.57 11.54 13.69
C GLY A 30 -11.76 10.96 12.92
N ARG A 31 -12.97 11.07 13.49
CA ARG A 31 -14.21 10.56 12.89
C ARG A 31 -14.55 11.26 11.58
N GLU A 32 -14.18 12.53 11.44
CA GLU A 32 -14.32 13.32 10.23
C GLU A 32 -13.56 12.72 9.03
N ASN A 33 -12.50 11.94 9.30
CA ASN A 33 -11.70 11.27 8.28
C ASN A 33 -12.10 9.80 8.04
N LEU A 34 -13.16 9.31 8.71
CA LEU A 34 -13.55 7.89 8.67
C LEU A 34 -13.74 7.40 7.23
N ARG A 35 -14.48 8.16 6.42
CA ARG A 35 -14.75 7.79 5.03
C ARG A 35 -13.48 7.71 4.18
N GLN A 36 -12.58 8.69 4.32
CA GLN A 36 -11.30 8.67 3.61
C GLN A 36 -10.44 7.48 4.06
N ARG A 37 -10.37 7.22 5.36
CA ARG A 37 -9.67 6.06 5.92
C ARG A 37 -10.21 4.74 5.36
N GLU A 38 -11.53 4.56 5.32
CA GLU A 38 -12.16 3.36 4.78
C GLU A 38 -11.86 3.19 3.29
N GLN A 39 -11.91 4.28 2.51
CA GLN A 39 -11.58 4.27 1.09
C GLN A 39 -10.13 3.83 0.84
N MET A 40 -9.15 4.42 1.53
CA MET A 40 -7.74 4.07 1.40
C MET A 40 -7.47 2.61 1.78
N ILE A 41 -7.99 2.16 2.94
CA ILE A 41 -7.81 0.79 3.41
C ILE A 41 -8.46 -0.20 2.43
N GLN A 42 -9.64 0.12 1.90
CA GLN A 42 -10.34 -0.75 0.97
C GLN A 42 -9.63 -0.82 -0.39
N ALA A 43 -9.07 0.28 -0.90
CA ALA A 43 -8.28 0.29 -2.13
C ALA A 43 -7.04 -0.60 -1.99
N ALA A 44 -6.28 -0.45 -0.88
CA ALA A 44 -5.13 -1.30 -0.59
C ALA A 44 -5.51 -2.79 -0.46
N ARG A 45 -6.62 -3.09 0.23
CA ARG A 45 -7.14 -4.46 0.36
C ARG A 45 -7.54 -5.05 -0.99
N SER A 46 -8.25 -4.28 -1.81
CA SER A 46 -8.73 -4.69 -3.14
C SER A 46 -7.57 -5.09 -4.04
N ALA A 47 -6.48 -4.33 -4.05
CA ALA A 47 -5.31 -4.60 -4.86
C ALA A 47 -4.76 -6.02 -4.63
N LYS A 48 -4.47 -6.39 -3.37
CA LYS A 48 -3.92 -7.73 -3.07
C LYS A 48 -4.92 -8.86 -3.35
N GLN A 49 -6.21 -8.66 -3.06
CA GLN A 49 -7.25 -9.66 -3.30
C GLN A 49 -7.41 -9.94 -4.79
N CYS A 50 -7.38 -8.90 -5.63
CA CYS A 50 -7.45 -9.06 -7.08
C CYS A 50 -6.26 -9.86 -7.64
N ILE A 51 -5.05 -9.70 -7.09
CA ILE A 51 -3.90 -10.52 -7.49
C ILE A 51 -4.12 -12.00 -7.12
N ALA A 52 -4.58 -12.28 -5.90
CA ALA A 52 -4.86 -13.64 -5.44
C ALA A 52 -5.99 -14.32 -6.25
N GLU A 53 -7.08 -13.61 -6.47
CA GLU A 53 -8.21 -14.06 -7.29
C GLU A 53 -7.79 -14.28 -8.75
N GLY A 54 -6.98 -13.37 -9.30
CA GLY A 54 -6.43 -13.46 -10.64
C GLY A 54 -5.54 -14.69 -10.82
N ALA A 55 -4.62 -14.93 -9.88
CA ALA A 55 -3.75 -16.11 -9.93
C ALA A 55 -4.52 -17.42 -9.74
N SER A 56 -5.72 -17.37 -9.16
CA SER A 56 -6.62 -18.52 -9.03
C SER A 56 -7.40 -18.81 -10.32
N GLN A 57 -7.33 -17.95 -11.34
CA GLN A 57 -7.95 -18.16 -12.66
C GLN A 57 -7.17 -19.22 -13.48
N LYS A 58 -7.25 -20.49 -13.07
CA LYS A 58 -6.49 -21.62 -13.64
C LYS A 58 -6.62 -21.80 -15.16
N THR A 59 -7.71 -21.34 -15.76
CA THR A 59 -8.06 -21.62 -17.17
C THR A 59 -8.41 -20.38 -18.00
N SER A 60 -8.40 -19.17 -17.41
CA SER A 60 -8.82 -17.94 -18.10
C SER A 60 -7.78 -16.84 -17.99
N LEU A 61 -6.95 -16.72 -19.03
CA LEU A 61 -6.00 -15.62 -19.15
C LEU A 61 -6.71 -14.26 -19.20
N LYS A 62 -7.87 -14.20 -19.86
CA LYS A 62 -8.72 -12.99 -19.89
C LYS A 62 -9.17 -12.58 -18.49
N GLY A 63 -9.59 -13.55 -17.68
CA GLY A 63 -9.96 -13.32 -16.27
C GLY A 63 -8.77 -12.82 -15.46
N TYR A 64 -7.61 -13.45 -15.62
CA TYR A 64 -6.40 -13.04 -14.93
C TYR A 64 -6.00 -11.60 -15.26
N ILE A 65 -5.93 -11.25 -16.55
CA ILE A 65 -5.60 -9.89 -17.01
C ILE A 65 -6.60 -8.86 -16.47
N LYS A 66 -7.90 -9.20 -16.47
CA LYS A 66 -8.94 -8.32 -15.92
C LYS A 66 -8.69 -8.01 -14.43
N MET A 67 -8.40 -9.04 -13.63
CA MET A 67 -8.14 -8.86 -12.20
C MET A 67 -6.87 -8.04 -11.94
N LEU A 68 -5.81 -8.24 -12.72
CA LEU A 68 -4.61 -7.39 -12.63
C LEU A 68 -4.93 -5.92 -12.99
N GLY A 69 -5.81 -5.69 -13.96
CA GLY A 69 -6.30 -4.35 -14.29
C GLY A 69 -7.02 -3.67 -13.12
N ILE A 70 -7.88 -4.42 -12.41
CA ILE A 70 -8.57 -3.91 -11.21
C ILE A 70 -7.57 -3.64 -10.09
N SER A 71 -6.62 -4.55 -9.86
CA SER A 71 -5.56 -4.35 -8.85
C SER A 71 -4.77 -3.07 -9.12
N ARG A 72 -4.39 -2.82 -10.37
CA ARG A 72 -3.70 -1.60 -10.77
C ARG A 72 -4.55 -0.36 -10.52
N GLY A 73 -5.82 -0.38 -10.92
CA GLY A 73 -6.75 0.72 -10.67
C GLY A 73 -6.86 1.08 -9.18
N SER A 74 -7.00 0.07 -8.31
CA SER A 74 -7.04 0.29 -6.86
C SER A 74 -5.74 0.90 -6.30
N LEU A 75 -4.57 0.52 -6.82
CA LEU A 75 -3.30 1.15 -6.43
C LEU A 75 -3.18 2.60 -6.94
N GLU A 76 -3.71 2.89 -8.13
CA GLU A 76 -3.74 4.26 -8.68
C GLU A 76 -4.66 5.17 -7.87
N GLU A 77 -5.82 4.68 -7.42
CA GLU A 77 -6.72 5.38 -6.49
C GLU A 77 -6.03 5.67 -5.16
N LEU A 78 -5.42 4.65 -4.55
CA LEU A 78 -4.69 4.80 -3.28
C LEU A 78 -3.54 5.81 -3.39
N LEU A 79 -2.79 5.80 -4.50
CA LEU A 79 -1.73 6.78 -4.74
C LEU A 79 -2.28 8.22 -4.79
N LYS A 80 -3.43 8.42 -5.43
CA LYS A 80 -4.08 9.74 -5.47
C LYS A 80 -4.54 10.18 -4.09
N ASP A 81 -5.07 9.28 -3.27
CA ASP A 81 -5.44 9.60 -1.88
C ASP A 81 -4.23 10.09 -1.07
N TYR A 82 -3.06 9.46 -1.23
CA TYR A 82 -1.81 9.93 -0.60
C TYR A 82 -1.36 11.29 -1.14
N GLN A 83 -1.46 11.51 -2.46
CA GLN A 83 -1.11 12.79 -3.08
C GLN A 83 -2.03 13.92 -2.61
N ASP A 84 -3.34 13.68 -2.51
CA ASP A 84 -4.29 14.65 -1.99
C ASP A 84 -4.07 14.92 -0.50
N PHE A 85 -3.79 13.89 0.30
CA PHE A 85 -3.40 14.07 1.70
C PHE A 85 -2.16 14.98 1.82
N ALA A 86 -1.14 14.75 1.01
CA ALA A 86 0.08 15.55 1.01
C ALA A 86 -0.20 17.00 0.57
N ARG A 87 -0.94 17.18 -0.53
CA ARG A 87 -1.31 18.48 -1.08
C ARG A 87 -2.11 19.34 -0.10
N LEU A 88 -3.15 18.77 0.52
CA LEU A 88 -4.02 19.50 1.46
C LEU A 88 -3.28 19.90 2.75
N ARG A 89 -2.16 19.25 3.07
CA ARG A 89 -1.34 19.51 4.26
C ARG A 89 0.00 20.18 3.95
N ASN A 90 0.22 20.61 2.70
CA ASN A 90 1.49 21.21 2.25
C ASN A 90 2.72 20.34 2.53
N ILE A 91 2.58 19.01 2.43
CA ILE A 91 3.69 18.07 2.58
C ILE A 91 4.36 17.88 1.22
N SER A 92 5.66 18.14 1.16
CA SER A 92 6.46 17.91 -0.04
C SER A 92 6.60 16.41 -0.31
N ILE A 93 6.29 16.00 -1.55
CA ILE A 93 6.54 14.65 -2.04
C ILE A 93 7.99 14.59 -2.51
N TRP A 94 8.74 13.60 -2.04
CA TRP A 94 10.13 13.41 -2.45
C TRP A 94 10.24 12.72 -3.80
N GLU A 95 11.24 13.13 -4.57
CA GLU A 95 11.62 12.47 -5.81
C GLU A 95 12.16 11.07 -5.55
N LYS A 96 12.03 10.17 -6.53
CA LYS A 96 12.46 8.76 -6.41
C LYS A 96 13.94 8.58 -6.13
N SER A 97 14.77 9.58 -6.45
CA SER A 97 16.22 9.60 -6.20
C SER A 97 16.60 10.11 -4.82
N ASP A 98 15.64 10.59 -4.01
CA ASP A 98 15.93 11.14 -2.70
C ASP A 98 16.47 10.05 -1.75
N PRO A 99 17.67 10.23 -1.15
CA PRO A 99 18.29 9.23 -0.29
C PRO A 99 17.41 8.88 0.92
N ARG A 100 16.54 9.79 1.37
CA ARG A 100 15.61 9.54 2.49
C ARG A 100 14.63 8.43 2.17
N LEU A 101 14.26 8.21 0.91
CA LEU A 101 13.37 7.09 0.53
C LEU A 101 14.05 5.74 0.78
N LYS A 102 15.34 5.63 0.49
CA LYS A 102 16.11 4.40 0.73
C LYS A 102 16.25 4.14 2.24
N GLU A 103 16.64 5.16 2.99
CA GLU A 103 16.77 5.09 4.45
C GLU A 103 15.44 4.69 5.12
N MET A 104 14.34 5.33 4.69
CA MET A 104 12.99 5.01 5.14
C MET A 104 12.64 3.54 4.89
N GLY A 105 12.87 3.06 3.66
CA GLY A 105 12.60 1.68 3.29
C GLY A 105 13.42 0.67 4.11
N GLU A 106 14.70 0.95 4.35
CA GLU A 106 15.56 0.11 5.19
C GLU A 106 15.11 0.09 6.65
N ARG A 107 14.71 1.24 7.20
CA ARG A 107 14.18 1.38 8.55
C ARG A 107 12.88 0.61 8.72
N VAL A 108 11.92 0.78 7.83
CA VAL A 108 10.63 0.08 7.85
C VAL A 108 10.84 -1.44 7.80
N LYS A 109 11.73 -1.92 6.92
CA LYS A 109 12.07 -3.36 6.84
C LYS A 109 12.75 -3.87 8.10
N ARG A 110 13.61 -3.07 8.73
CA ARG A 110 14.25 -3.42 10.00
C ARG A 110 13.23 -3.58 11.12
N VAL A 111 12.34 -2.60 11.28
CA VAL A 111 11.29 -2.62 12.30
C VAL A 111 10.34 -3.81 12.08
N LYS A 112 10.00 -4.14 10.83
CA LYS A 112 9.22 -5.35 10.53
C LYS A 112 9.92 -6.61 11.03
N ARG A 113 11.23 -6.76 10.80
CA ARG A 113 11.98 -7.94 11.27
C ARG A 113 12.02 -8.06 12.79
N GLU A 114 12.10 -6.94 13.48
CA GLU A 114 12.21 -6.90 14.95
C GLU A 114 10.85 -7.08 15.65
N THR A 115 9.78 -6.51 15.09
CA THR A 115 8.47 -6.41 15.75
C THR A 115 7.38 -7.27 15.11
N GLY A 116 7.63 -7.80 13.92
CA GLY A 116 6.63 -8.48 13.09
C GLY A 116 5.60 -7.54 12.45
N ARG A 117 5.71 -6.20 12.63
CA ARG A 117 4.74 -5.21 12.12
C ARG A 117 5.42 -4.11 11.31
N TYR A 118 4.70 -3.60 10.32
CA TYR A 118 5.09 -2.36 9.65
C TYR A 118 4.73 -1.18 10.55
N ILE A 119 5.73 -0.39 10.92
CA ILE A 119 5.54 0.81 11.74
C ILE A 119 6.20 1.97 11.01
N LEU A 120 5.40 3.01 10.75
CA LEU A 120 5.89 4.24 10.14
C LEU A 120 6.65 5.08 11.18
N PRO A 121 7.75 5.74 10.82
CA PRO A 121 8.44 6.64 11.74
C PRO A 121 7.63 7.89 12.04
N SER A 122 8.02 8.54 13.14
CA SER A 122 7.23 9.61 13.75
C SER A 122 7.23 10.94 13.01
N SER A 123 8.20 11.15 12.14
CA SER A 123 8.26 12.29 11.24
C SER A 123 8.89 11.85 9.93
N PRO A 124 8.46 12.40 8.78
CA PRO A 124 9.23 12.29 7.53
C PRO A 124 10.63 12.92 7.64
N SER A 125 10.88 13.79 8.63
CA SER A 125 12.13 14.54 8.78
C SER A 125 13.05 14.07 9.91
N GLN A 126 12.78 12.91 10.53
CA GLN A 126 13.61 12.34 11.61
C GLN A 126 14.32 11.05 11.23
#